data_AF-A0A1W1CNX0-F1
#
_entry.id   AF-A0A1W1CNX0-F1
#
_cell.length_a   1.000
_cell.length_b   1.000
_cell.length_c   1.000
_cell.angle_alpha   90.00
_cell.angle_beta   90.00
_cell.angle_gamma   90.00
#
_symmetry.space_group_name_H-M   'P 1'
#
loop_
_entity.id
_entity.type
_entity.pdbx_description
1 polymer ?
#
loop_
_entity_poly.entity_id
_entity_poly.type
_entity_poly.pdbx_seq_one_letter_code
_entity_poly.pdbx_strand_id
1 'polypeptide(L)'
;MKIGVRELVRNSNILEDHDYLDIEDKRTHKYKGLLVSPKYANEVKKILEKKILTKKQQELDELMSYAGCLTMPKECLNMTSRELRKYHAINKYSEK
;
A
#
# COMPACT_ATOMS: atom_id res chain seq x y z
N MET A 1 -10.39 -15.80 17.94
CA MET A 1 -10.25 -15.82 19.41
C MET A 1 -9.57 -14.53 19.85
N LYS A 2 -9.99 -13.91 20.97
CA LYS A 2 -9.40 -12.66 21.48
C LYS A 2 -8.48 -12.94 22.65
N ILE A 3 -7.24 -12.47 22.58
CA ILE A 3 -6.23 -12.64 23.63
C ILE A 3 -5.75 -11.28 24.12
N GLY A 4 -5.49 -11.20 25.43
CA GLY A 4 -4.87 -10.02 26.02
C GLY A 4 -3.40 -9.92 25.60
N VAL A 5 -2.88 -8.71 25.39
CA VAL A 5 -1.43 -8.48 25.13
C VAL A 5 -0.54 -9.19 26.17
N ARG A 6 -0.93 -9.17 27.45
CA ARG A 6 -0.17 -9.83 28.53
C ARG A 6 -0.29 -11.36 28.51
N GLU A 7 -1.41 -11.89 28.05
CA GLU A 7 -1.63 -13.35 27.94
C GLU A 7 -0.81 -13.92 26.80
N LEU A 8 -0.71 -13.19 25.68
CA LEU A 8 0.15 -13.54 24.57
C LEU A 8 1.62 -13.66 25.00
N VAL A 9 2.12 -12.71 25.80
CA VAL A 9 3.52 -12.73 26.29
C VAL A 9 3.76 -13.89 27.26
N ARG A 10 2.74 -14.28 28.05
CA ARG A 10 2.86 -15.36 29.04
C ARG A 10 2.71 -16.75 28.44
N ASN A 11 2.03 -16.88 27.31
CA ASN A 11 1.69 -18.18 26.74
C ASN A 11 1.79 -18.15 25.21
N SER A 12 3.02 -18.23 24.72
CA SER A 12 3.37 -18.20 23.29
C SER A 12 2.81 -19.40 22.50
N ASN A 13 2.53 -20.52 23.18
CA ASN A 13 2.03 -21.75 22.54
C ASN A 13 0.60 -21.62 22.01
N ILE A 14 -0.14 -20.57 22.41
CA ILE A 14 -1.50 -20.30 21.89
C ILE A 14 -1.49 -20.03 20.37
N LEU A 15 -0.33 -19.70 19.80
CA LEU A 15 -0.15 -19.49 18.36
C LEU A 15 -0.17 -20.79 17.54
N GLU A 16 0.03 -21.95 18.16
CA GLU A 16 0.10 -23.24 17.46
C GLU A 16 -1.29 -23.82 17.17
N ASP A 17 -2.26 -23.57 18.06
CA ASP A 17 -3.60 -24.17 18.00
C ASP A 17 -4.61 -23.34 17.18
N HIS A 18 -4.21 -22.15 16.71
CA HIS A 18 -5.12 -21.20 16.09
C HIS A 18 -4.59 -20.62 14.78
N ASP A 19 -5.46 -20.61 13.76
CA ASP A 19 -5.14 -20.03 12.45
C ASP A 19 -4.95 -18.50 12.52
N TYR A 20 -5.64 -17.82 13.45
CA TYR A 20 -5.54 -16.39 13.71
C TYR A 20 -5.98 -16.02 15.13
N LEU A 21 -5.40 -14.92 15.65
CA LEU A 21 -5.65 -14.41 17.00
C LEU A 21 -5.81 -12.89 16.99
N ASP A 22 -6.89 -12.42 17.59
CA ASP A 22 -7.13 -11.00 17.82
C ASP A 22 -6.47 -10.56 19.12
N ILE A 23 -5.63 -9.52 19.04
CA ILE A 23 -4.99 -8.92 20.20
C ILE A 23 -5.80 -7.72 20.67
N GLU A 24 -6.19 -7.74 21.93
CA GLU A 24 -6.85 -6.63 22.61
C GLU A 24 -6.07 -6.24 23.88
N ASP A 25 -5.99 -4.95 24.18
CA ASP A 25 -5.59 -4.51 25.50
C ASP A 25 -6.80 -4.57 26.44
N LYS A 26 -6.89 -5.63 27.24
CA LYS A 26 -8.00 -5.86 28.19
C LYS A 26 -8.20 -4.73 29.21
N ARG A 27 -7.20 -3.87 29.44
CA ARG A 27 -7.34 -2.72 30.34
C ARG A 27 -8.04 -1.55 29.67
N THR A 28 -7.75 -1.31 28.39
CA THR A 28 -8.29 -0.15 27.64
C THR A 28 -9.41 -0.52 26.68
N HIS A 29 -9.71 -1.82 26.53
CA HIS A 29 -10.60 -2.39 25.51
C HIS A 29 -10.28 -1.96 24.08
N LYS A 30 -9.01 -1.58 23.85
CA LYS A 30 -8.53 -1.17 22.53
C LYS A 30 -7.99 -2.38 21.80
N TYR A 31 -8.48 -2.56 20.57
CA TYR A 31 -7.90 -3.49 19.62
C TYR A 31 -6.46 -3.06 19.29
N LYS A 32 -5.54 -4.03 19.28
CA LYS A 32 -4.11 -3.80 19.04
C LYS A 32 -3.66 -4.41 17.72
N GLY A 33 -4.28 -5.49 17.27
CA GLY A 33 -3.95 -6.08 15.98
C GLY A 33 -4.38 -7.54 15.85
N LEU A 34 -4.02 -8.13 14.71
CA LEU A 34 -4.27 -9.52 14.36
C LEU A 34 -2.93 -10.24 14.20
N LEU A 35 -2.79 -11.40 14.84
CA LEU A 35 -1.74 -12.36 14.50
C LEU A 35 -2.34 -13.45 13.63
N VAL A 36 -1.59 -13.82 12.60
CA VAL A 36 -1.97 -14.88 11.68
C VAL A 36 -0.95 -15.99 11.81
N SER A 37 -1.42 -17.24 11.80
CA SER A 37 -0.56 -18.40 11.83
C SER A 37 0.45 -18.40 10.66
N PRO A 38 1.62 -19.04 10.83
CA PRO A 38 2.63 -19.13 9.78
C PRO A 38 2.09 -19.71 8.46
N LYS A 39 1.08 -20.59 8.53
CA LYS A 39 0.45 -21.24 7.38
C LYS A 39 -0.11 -20.24 6.37
N TYR A 40 -0.78 -19.18 6.85
CA TYR A 40 -1.42 -18.17 5.99
C TYR A 40 -0.63 -16.85 5.93
N ALA A 41 0.46 -16.72 6.70
CA ALA A 41 1.23 -15.49 6.80
C ALA A 41 1.71 -14.97 5.42
N ASN A 42 2.14 -15.87 4.53
CA ASN A 42 2.61 -15.50 3.19
C ASN A 42 1.48 -14.99 2.28
N GLU A 43 0.30 -15.58 2.35
CA GLU A 43 -0.86 -15.15 1.57
C GLU A 43 -1.34 -13.78 2.02
N VAL A 44 -1.47 -13.60 3.34
CA VAL A 44 -1.87 -12.31 3.93
C VAL A 44 -0.85 -11.22 3.60
N LYS A 45 0.45 -11.53 3.65
CA LYS A 45 1.51 -10.58 3.28
C LYS A 45 1.38 -10.12 1.83
N LYS A 46 1.18 -11.03 0.88
CA LYS A 46 0.97 -10.68 -0.54
C LYS A 46 -0.26 -9.79 -0.75
N ILE A 47 -1.36 -10.08 -0.06
CA ILE A 47 -2.59 -9.27 -0.13
C ILE A 47 -2.33 -7.86 0.40
N LEU A 48 -1.64 -7.74 1.54
CA LEU A 48 -1.29 -6.45 2.15
C LEU A 48 -0.36 -5.64 1.25
N GLU A 49 0.69 -6.25 0.71
CA GLU A 49 1.63 -5.61 -0.21
C GLU A 49 0.90 -5.05 -1.44
N LYS A 50 -0.01 -5.83 -2.03
CA LYS A 50 -0.83 -5.37 -3.16
C LYS A 50 -1.68 -4.16 -2.80
N LYS A 51 -2.35 -4.18 -1.64
CA LYS A 51 -3.17 -3.04 -1.18
C LYS A 51 -2.33 -1.79 -0.93
N ILE A 52 -1.16 -1.94 -0.30
CA ILE A 52 -0.23 -0.82 -0.06
C ILE A 52 0.25 -0.23 -1.38
N LEU A 53 0.62 -1.07 -2.33
CA LEU A 53 1.07 -0.62 -3.65
C LEU A 53 -0.04 0.14 -4.39
N THR A 54 -1.25 -0.41 -4.41
CA THR A 54 -2.41 0.25 -5.02
C THR A 54 -2.70 1.60 -4.37
N LYS A 55 -2.66 1.68 -3.04
CA LYS A 55 -2.90 2.94 -2.32
C LYS A 55 -1.83 3.98 -2.64
N LYS A 56 -0.56 3.59 -2.66
CA LYS A 56 0.55 4.49 -3.05
C LYS A 56 0.40 4.98 -4.49
N GLN A 57 -0.04 4.11 -5.40
CA GLN A 57 -0.29 4.50 -6.79
C GLN A 57 -1.46 5.51 -6.87
N GLN A 58 -2.54 5.27 -6.12
CA GLN A 58 -3.67 6.21 -6.04
C GLN A 58 -3.24 7.57 -5.49
N GLU A 59 -2.46 7.60 -4.41
CA GLU A 59 -1.92 8.85 -3.83
C GLU A 59 -1.02 9.59 -4.84
N LEU A 60 -0.22 8.85 -5.62
CA LEU A 60 0.62 9.44 -6.67
C LEU A 60 -0.23 9.99 -7.83
N ASP A 61 -1.25 9.25 -8.26
CA ASP A 61 -2.15 9.65 -9.34
C ASP A 61 -2.95 10.90 -8.93
N GLU A 62 -3.42 10.96 -7.67
CA GLU A 62 -4.05 12.16 -7.10
C GLU A 62 -3.10 13.35 -7.11
N LEU A 63 -1.85 13.19 -6.65
CA LEU A 63 -0.85 14.26 -6.68
C LEU A 63 -0.58 14.75 -8.12
N MET A 64 -0.43 13.82 -9.07
CA MET A 64 -0.25 14.13 -10.49
C MET A 64 -1.45 14.88 -11.07
N SER A 65 -2.67 14.60 -10.57
CA SER A 65 -3.87 15.33 -10.94
C SER A 65 -3.85 16.79 -10.48
N TYR A 66 -3.40 17.05 -9.25
CA TYR A 66 -3.22 18.41 -8.74
C TYR A 66 -2.09 19.17 -9.44
N ALA A 67 -1.04 18.47 -9.88
CA ALA A 67 0.08 19.06 -10.62
C ALA A 67 -0.26 19.40 -12.09
N GLY A 68 -1.49 19.13 -12.56
CA GLY A 68 -1.89 19.34 -13.95
C GLY A 68 -1.27 18.35 -14.93
N CYS A 69 -0.73 17.22 -14.44
CA CYS A 69 -0.05 16.19 -15.23
C CYS A 69 -0.95 14.96 -15.52
N LEU A 70 -2.28 15.11 -15.42
CA LEU A 70 -3.28 14.05 -15.63
C LEU A 70 -3.14 13.27 -16.95
N THR A 71 -2.56 13.89 -17.97
CA THR A 71 -2.49 13.37 -19.35
C THR A 71 -1.10 13.54 -19.96
N MET A 72 -0.05 13.35 -19.17
CA MET A 72 1.30 13.23 -19.72
C MET A 72 1.44 11.88 -20.48
N PRO A 73 1.76 11.89 -21.78
CA PRO A 73 2.05 10.67 -22.52
C PRO A 73 3.16 9.88 -21.84
N LYS A 74 3.11 8.54 -21.89
CA LYS A 74 4.13 7.70 -21.25
C LYS A 74 5.53 7.99 -21.79
N GLU A 75 5.66 8.43 -23.03
CA GLU A 75 6.94 8.82 -23.61
C GLU A 75 7.58 10.02 -22.88
N CYS A 76 6.75 10.90 -22.29
CA CYS A 76 7.20 12.13 -21.64
C CYS A 76 7.68 11.93 -20.19
N LEU A 77 7.42 10.78 -19.56
CA LEU A 77 7.75 10.53 -18.14
C LEU A 77 9.26 10.54 -17.85
N ASN A 78 10.08 10.16 -18.83
CA ASN A 78 11.54 10.05 -18.69
C ASN A 78 12.31 11.10 -19.52
N MET A 79 11.61 12.07 -20.10
CA MET A 79 12.24 13.10 -20.93
C MET A 79 12.82 14.23 -20.08
N THR A 80 13.96 14.75 -20.51
CA THR A 80 14.54 15.97 -19.95
C THR A 80 13.69 17.20 -20.33
N SER A 81 13.80 18.29 -19.57
CA SER A 81 13.05 19.54 -19.85
C SER A 81 13.32 20.13 -21.25
N ARG A 82 14.45 19.76 -21.89
CA ARG A 82 14.76 20.15 -23.27
C ARG A 82 13.96 19.32 -24.28
N GLU A 83 13.81 18.03 -24.02
CA GLU A 83 13.06 17.09 -24.87
C GLU A 83 11.55 17.34 -24.78
N LEU A 84 11.03 17.60 -23.58
CA LEU A 84 9.62 17.97 -23.37
C LEU A 84 9.22 19.22 -24.16
N ARG A 85 10.08 20.24 -24.20
CA ARG A 85 9.85 21.46 -24.99
C ARG A 85 9.82 21.19 -26.49
N LYS A 86 10.71 20.32 -26.99
CA LYS A 86 10.72 19.91 -28.39
C LYS A 86 9.46 19.10 -28.73
N TYR A 87 9.08 18.16 -27.89
CA TYR A 87 7.87 17.35 -28.06
C TYR A 87 6.61 18.21 -28.10
N HIS A 88 6.47 19.18 -27.20
CA HIS A 88 5.35 20.12 -27.21
C HIS A 88 5.32 20.98 -28.49
N ALA A 89 6.48 21.47 -28.94
CA ALA A 89 6.57 22.23 -30.19
C ALA A 89 6.16 21.39 -31.41
N ILE A 90 6.67 20.16 -31.53
CA ILE A 90 6.34 19.27 -32.64
C ILE A 90 4.82 19.03 -32.69
N ASN A 91 4.22 18.55 -31.59
CA ASN A 91 2.79 18.23 -31.57
C ASN A 91 1.88 19.45 -31.79
N LYS A 92 2.26 20.63 -31.29
CA LYS A 92 1.47 21.86 -31.47
C LYS A 92 1.47 22.38 -32.91
N TYR A 93 2.54 22.12 -33.67
CA TYR A 93 2.72 22.65 -35.03
C TYR A 93 2.59 21.58 -36.13
N SER A 94 2.50 20.30 -35.79
CA SER A 94 2.28 19.20 -36.73
C SER A 94 0.80 18.93 -37.06
N GLU A 95 -0.15 19.49 -36.29
CA GLU A 95 -1.60 19.41 -36.57
C GLU A 95 -2.09 20.47 -37.59
N LYS A 96 -1.20 20.96 -38.47
CA LYS A 96 -1.53 21.87 -39.58
C LYS A 96 -1.37 21.22 -40.93
#